data_AF-A0A1Y2PEL0-F1
#
_entry.id   AF-A0A1Y2PEL0-F1
#
_cell.length_a   1.000
_cell.length_b   1.000
_cell.length_c   1.000
_cell.angle_alpha   90.00
_cell.angle_beta   90.00
_cell.angle_gamma   90.00
#
_symmetry.space_group_name_H-M   'P 1'
#
loop_
_entity.id
_entity.type
_entity.pdbx_description
1 polymer ?
#
loop_
_entity_poly.entity_id
_entity_poly.type
_entity_poly.pdbx_seq_one_letter_code
_entity_poly.pdbx_strand_id
1 'polypeptide(L)'
;MSRKKIYIYVSLGIIVFLGWMFSKPNTTSVDFSERVKVSLRDVGNQLLLSNQDSTSLVLPIEELGRFRYKLSFQNPLSFEPSIIINTVKNSFKKADLYNYYRVEVKQCVDNEVAYSYEIKNSAEKDIIPCKGRVLPIDCYVVELKFTHTASFIFSKQFFLFALLFLLMVFVLDYIFSKPKVVENEVKKTDGVSKLGVFTFYPNQNKLVKQSEEISLSKKECELLEVFVSKPNQIITREELTKKVWEDNGVFVGRSLDTYVSKLRKKLKEDTSIRLTNVHGVGYKLEID
;
A
#
# COMPACT_ATOMS: atom_id res chain seq x y z
N MET A 1 -20.04 -5.59 -13.49
CA MET A 1 -19.15 -4.83 -12.58
C MET A 1 -19.95 -3.74 -11.85
N SER A 2 -19.75 -3.54 -10.53
CA SER A 2 -20.52 -2.53 -9.77
C SER A 2 -20.00 -1.11 -10.06
N ARG A 3 -20.89 -0.10 -10.07
CA ARG A 3 -20.50 1.31 -10.28
C ARG A 3 -19.39 1.75 -9.33
N LYS A 4 -19.39 1.25 -8.08
CA LYS A 4 -18.34 1.51 -7.07
C LYS A 4 -16.95 1.05 -7.51
N LYS A 5 -16.81 -0.11 -8.15
CA LYS A 5 -15.51 -0.61 -8.63
C LYS A 5 -14.95 0.23 -9.79
N ILE A 6 -15.83 0.71 -10.69
CA ILE A 6 -15.43 1.58 -11.80
C ILE A 6 -14.81 2.89 -11.27
N TYR A 7 -15.46 3.52 -10.29
CA TYR A 7 -14.93 4.75 -9.69
C TYR A 7 -13.56 4.56 -9.02
N ILE A 8 -13.30 3.38 -8.43
CA ILE A 8 -12.01 3.07 -7.79
C ILE A 8 -10.89 2.92 -8.83
N TYR A 9 -11.13 2.22 -9.95
CA TYR A 9 -10.11 2.09 -10.99
C TYR A 9 -9.83 3.43 -11.70
N VAL A 10 -10.87 4.24 -11.92
CA VAL A 10 -10.72 5.57 -12.52
C VAL A 10 -9.94 6.50 -11.58
N SER A 11 -10.20 6.49 -10.28
CA SER A 11 -9.45 7.31 -9.32
C SER A 11 -7.99 6.88 -9.21
N LEU A 12 -7.69 5.57 -9.18
CA LEU A 12 -6.33 5.03 -9.21
C LEU A 12 -5.59 5.42 -10.51
N GLY A 13 -6.27 5.33 -11.66
CA GLY A 13 -5.70 5.74 -12.95
C GLY A 13 -5.34 7.24 -12.98
N ILE A 14 -6.20 8.11 -12.44
CA ILE A 14 -5.95 9.55 -12.33
C ILE A 14 -4.74 9.83 -11.43
N ILE A 15 -4.61 9.12 -10.29
CA ILE A 15 -3.47 9.28 -9.38
C ILE A 15 -2.15 8.88 -10.06
N VAL A 16 -2.13 7.75 -10.78
CA VAL A 16 -0.95 7.30 -11.54
C VAL A 16 -0.62 8.28 -12.68
N PHE A 17 -1.62 8.80 -13.38
CA PHE A 17 -1.44 9.77 -14.45
C PHE A 17 -0.92 11.12 -13.94
N LEU A 18 -1.45 11.62 -12.82
CA LEU A 18 -0.93 12.81 -12.15
C LEU A 18 0.51 12.58 -11.70
N GLY A 19 0.83 11.43 -11.10
CA GLY A 19 2.19 11.06 -10.74
C GLY A 19 3.15 11.05 -11.94
N TRP A 20 2.69 10.61 -13.10
CA TRP A 20 3.46 10.64 -14.35
C TRP A 20 3.67 12.07 -14.88
N MET A 21 2.64 12.92 -14.85
CA MET A 21 2.68 14.33 -15.25
C MET A 21 3.66 15.14 -14.38
N PHE A 22 3.72 14.85 -13.08
CA PHE A 22 4.63 15.52 -12.15
C PHE A 22 6.02 14.86 -12.03
N SER A 23 6.25 13.74 -12.71
CA SER A 23 7.56 13.09 -12.72
C SER A 23 8.55 13.86 -13.60
N LYS A 24 9.51 14.53 -12.93
CA LYS A 24 10.61 15.22 -13.61
C LYS A 24 11.43 14.24 -14.47
N PRO A 25 11.89 14.65 -15.66
CA PRO A 25 12.71 13.81 -16.54
C PRO A 25 14.06 13.46 -15.90
N ASN A 26 14.77 12.48 -16.47
CA ASN A 26 16.13 12.03 -16.07
C ASN A 26 17.22 13.12 -16.13
N THR A 27 16.86 14.38 -16.40
CA THR A 27 17.75 15.55 -16.36
C THR A 27 18.43 15.70 -15.01
N THR A 28 17.84 15.18 -13.93
CA THR A 28 18.44 15.15 -12.60
C THR A 28 19.79 14.42 -12.56
N SER A 29 19.98 13.37 -13.36
CA SER A 29 21.24 12.60 -13.37
C SER A 29 22.38 13.30 -14.10
N VAL A 30 22.08 13.95 -15.22
CA VAL A 30 23.05 14.73 -16.00
C VAL A 30 23.45 15.99 -15.24
N ASP A 31 22.46 16.74 -14.73
CA ASP A 31 22.69 17.92 -13.89
C ASP A 31 23.45 17.60 -12.60
N PHE A 32 23.22 16.41 -12.02
CA PHE A 32 24.02 15.92 -10.90
C PHE A 32 25.50 15.72 -11.30
N SER A 33 25.78 15.00 -12.39
CA SER A 33 27.17 14.76 -12.84
C SER A 33 27.90 16.07 -13.12
N GLU A 34 27.25 17.01 -13.81
CA GLU A 34 27.86 18.32 -14.10
C GLU A 34 28.13 19.14 -12.82
N ARG A 35 27.21 19.15 -11.85
CA ARG A 35 27.46 19.79 -10.54
C ARG A 35 28.63 19.15 -9.80
N VAL A 36 28.74 17.81 -9.81
CA VAL A 36 29.87 17.11 -9.17
C VAL A 36 31.18 17.49 -9.82
N LYS A 37 31.25 17.55 -11.16
CA LYS A 37 32.46 17.95 -11.88
C LYS A 37 32.87 19.37 -11.50
N VAL A 38 31.93 20.32 -11.45
CA VAL A 38 32.22 21.70 -11.03
C VAL A 38 32.73 21.75 -9.59
N SER A 39 32.08 21.05 -8.65
CA SER A 39 32.54 20.97 -7.26
C SER A 39 33.93 20.34 -7.13
N LEU A 40 34.22 19.26 -7.85
CA LEU A 40 35.55 18.64 -7.81
C LEU A 40 36.64 19.54 -8.38
N ARG A 41 36.33 20.38 -9.38
CA ARG A 41 37.26 21.40 -9.87
C ARG A 41 37.53 22.49 -8.83
N ASP A 42 36.51 22.95 -8.12
CA ASP A 42 36.67 23.87 -6.99
C ASP A 42 37.53 23.23 -5.88
N VAL A 43 37.30 21.96 -5.56
CA VAL A 43 38.13 21.19 -4.61
C VAL A 43 39.59 21.15 -5.04
N GLY A 44 39.85 20.78 -6.29
CA GLY A 44 41.21 20.75 -6.84
C GLY A 44 41.90 22.11 -6.75
N ASN A 45 41.20 23.18 -7.12
CA ASN A 45 41.73 24.54 -7.04
C ASN A 45 42.09 24.94 -5.60
N GLN A 46 41.21 24.69 -4.63
CA GLN A 46 41.48 25.00 -3.23
C GLN A 46 42.65 24.16 -2.65
N LEU A 47 42.81 22.91 -3.10
CA LEU A 47 43.94 22.07 -2.70
C LEU A 47 45.28 22.62 -3.22
N LEU A 48 45.33 23.05 -4.48
CA LEU A 48 46.53 23.70 -5.05
C LEU A 48 46.85 25.00 -4.32
N LEU A 49 45.86 25.86 -4.11
CA LEU A 49 46.05 27.13 -3.37
C LEU A 49 46.51 26.91 -1.93
N SER A 50 46.04 25.87 -1.25
CA SER A 50 46.51 25.50 0.09
C SER A 50 47.99 25.12 0.14
N ASN A 51 48.53 24.68 -1.01
CA ASN A 51 49.94 24.39 -1.24
C ASN A 51 50.73 25.56 -1.81
N GLN A 52 50.14 26.77 -1.80
CA GLN A 52 50.74 27.97 -2.40
C GLN A 52 50.98 27.83 -3.91
N ASP A 53 50.26 26.93 -4.58
CA ASP A 53 50.32 26.73 -6.02
C ASP A 53 49.10 27.36 -6.69
N SER A 54 49.34 28.48 -7.38
CA SER A 54 48.33 29.22 -8.15
C SER A 54 48.44 28.99 -9.65
N THR A 55 49.39 28.15 -10.09
CA THR A 55 49.77 28.01 -11.51
C THR A 55 49.41 26.65 -12.09
N SER A 56 49.52 25.59 -11.29
CA SER A 56 49.21 24.25 -11.74
C SER A 56 47.75 24.10 -12.14
N LEU A 57 47.52 23.30 -13.16
CA LEU A 57 46.17 23.02 -13.64
C LEU A 57 45.53 21.86 -12.89
N VAL A 58 44.25 22.04 -12.57
CA VAL A 58 43.33 20.93 -12.32
C VAL A 58 42.98 20.30 -13.66
N LEU A 59 43.35 19.04 -13.85
CA LEU A 59 43.07 18.31 -15.09
C LEU A 59 41.56 18.04 -15.24
N PRO A 60 41.08 17.70 -16.45
CA PRO A 60 39.67 17.37 -16.67
C PRO A 60 39.19 16.28 -15.70
N ILE A 61 38.01 16.49 -15.11
CA ILE A 61 37.39 15.50 -14.23
C ILE A 61 36.91 14.32 -15.06
N GLU A 62 37.46 13.14 -14.81
CA GLU A 62 37.09 11.91 -15.51
C GLU A 62 35.93 11.22 -14.79
N GLU A 63 34.90 10.82 -15.54
CA GLU A 63 33.80 9.98 -15.02
C GLU A 63 34.16 8.51 -15.25
N LEU A 64 34.61 7.81 -14.20
CA LEU A 64 35.05 6.42 -14.27
C LEU A 64 33.86 5.42 -14.31
N GLY A 65 32.66 5.90 -13.98
CA GLY A 65 31.43 5.11 -13.95
C GLY A 65 30.33 5.83 -13.20
N ARG A 66 29.20 5.15 -12.98
CA ARG A 66 28.05 5.75 -12.27
C ARG A 66 28.46 6.23 -10.89
N PHE A 67 28.34 7.55 -10.68
CA PHE A 67 28.65 8.21 -9.42
C PHE A 67 30.11 8.05 -8.94
N ARG A 68 31.04 7.76 -9.87
CA ARG A 68 32.48 7.64 -9.59
C ARG A 68 33.25 8.59 -10.48
N TYR A 69 34.04 9.45 -9.86
CA TYR A 69 34.75 10.54 -10.51
C TYR A 69 36.20 10.55 -10.08
N LYS A 70 37.09 11.01 -10.96
CA LYS A 70 38.51 11.13 -10.71
C LYS A 70 38.96 12.56 -10.95
N LEU A 71 39.64 13.11 -9.97
CA LEU A 71 40.31 14.40 -9.97
C LEU A 71 41.83 14.14 -10.04
N SER A 72 42.52 14.91 -10.88
CA SER A 72 43.96 14.78 -11.09
C SER A 72 44.58 16.15 -11.30
N PHE A 73 45.89 16.23 -11.09
CA PHE A 73 46.65 17.48 -11.09
C PHE A 73 47.78 17.40 -12.09
N GLN A 74 48.17 18.55 -12.64
CA GLN A 74 49.31 18.61 -13.56
C GLN A 74 50.63 18.30 -12.88
N ASN A 75 50.81 18.76 -11.64
CA ASN A 75 52.05 18.62 -10.88
C ASN A 75 51.82 17.81 -9.59
N PRO A 76 52.86 17.13 -9.07
CA PRO A 76 52.84 16.50 -7.75
C PRO A 76 52.50 17.50 -6.65
N LEU A 77 51.83 17.04 -5.60
CA LEU A 77 51.51 17.89 -4.44
C LEU A 77 51.67 17.14 -3.12
N SER A 78 51.87 17.89 -2.05
CA SER A 78 51.82 17.43 -0.65
C SER A 78 50.55 18.03 -0.02
N PHE A 79 49.93 17.41 0.98
CA PHE A 79 48.85 18.07 1.71
C PHE A 79 48.52 17.36 3.01
N GLU A 80 47.93 18.08 3.95
CA GLU A 80 47.31 17.47 5.12
C GLU A 80 45.89 16.97 4.77
N PRO A 81 45.53 15.72 5.13
CA PRO A 81 44.20 15.16 4.92
C PRO A 81 43.02 16.02 5.41
N SER A 82 43.20 16.82 6.46
CA SER A 82 42.14 17.70 6.97
C SER A 82 41.72 18.77 5.95
N ILE A 83 42.64 19.20 5.09
CA ILE A 83 42.39 20.19 4.04
C ILE A 83 41.44 19.61 3.01
N ILE A 84 41.73 18.42 2.45
CA ILE A 84 40.86 17.81 1.44
C ILE A 84 39.46 17.51 2.02
N ILE A 85 39.37 17.05 3.26
CA ILE A 85 38.09 16.78 3.92
C ILE A 85 37.23 18.04 4.01
N ASN A 86 37.80 19.13 4.53
CA ASN A 86 37.09 20.39 4.71
C ASN A 86 36.71 21.01 3.37
N THR A 87 37.63 20.98 2.40
CA THR A 87 37.42 21.51 1.07
C THR A 87 36.30 20.77 0.32
N VAL A 88 36.32 19.43 0.33
CA VAL A 88 35.24 18.61 -0.27
C VAL A 88 33.91 18.89 0.43
N LYS A 89 33.89 18.88 1.76
CA LYS A 89 32.67 19.14 2.54
C LYS A 89 32.07 20.51 2.23
N ASN A 90 32.90 21.55 2.16
CA ASN A 90 32.45 22.91 1.87
C ASN A 90 31.98 23.06 0.42
N SER A 91 32.73 22.53 -0.55
CA SER A 91 32.36 22.61 -1.96
C SER A 91 31.06 21.85 -2.25
N PHE A 92 30.89 20.67 -1.65
CA PHE A 92 29.68 19.85 -1.85
C PHE A 92 28.47 20.44 -1.15
N LYS A 93 28.65 21.08 0.01
CA LYS A 93 27.58 21.81 0.68
C LYS A 93 27.05 22.96 -0.19
N LYS A 94 27.94 23.69 -0.89
CA LYS A 94 27.54 24.78 -1.81
C LYS A 94 26.77 24.28 -3.03
N ALA A 95 27.02 23.06 -3.47
CA ALA A 95 26.40 22.45 -4.66
C ALA A 95 25.20 21.52 -4.36
N ASP A 96 24.74 21.49 -3.11
CA ASP A 96 23.70 20.57 -2.62
C ASP A 96 24.03 19.07 -2.80
N LEU A 97 25.31 18.70 -2.68
CA LEU A 97 25.85 17.34 -2.83
C LEU A 97 26.19 16.66 -1.49
N TYR A 98 25.51 17.03 -0.40
CA TYR A 98 25.92 16.76 0.98
C TYR A 98 25.71 15.31 1.50
N ASN A 99 25.56 14.31 0.62
CA ASN A 99 25.14 12.97 1.02
C ASN A 99 26.13 11.87 0.63
N TYR A 100 26.45 11.00 1.60
CA TYR A 100 27.14 9.71 1.49
C TYR A 100 28.16 9.57 0.37
N TYR A 101 29.42 9.86 0.67
CA TYR A 101 30.51 9.71 -0.28
C TYR A 101 31.78 9.20 0.38
N ARG A 102 32.60 8.53 -0.43
CA ARG A 102 33.94 8.10 -0.10
C ARG A 102 34.93 8.82 -1.01
N VAL A 103 36.03 9.27 -0.44
CA VAL A 103 37.16 9.82 -1.16
C VAL A 103 38.37 8.93 -0.92
N GLU A 104 39.04 8.56 -2.00
CA GLU A 104 40.28 7.79 -2.02
C GLU A 104 41.35 8.62 -2.74
N VAL A 105 42.45 8.91 -2.06
CA VAL A 105 43.66 9.49 -2.61
C VAL A 105 44.60 8.34 -2.93
N LYS A 106 44.90 8.15 -4.21
CA LYS A 106 45.74 7.04 -4.71
C LYS A 106 47.03 7.55 -5.30
N GLN A 107 48.10 6.78 -5.17
CA GLN A 107 49.37 7.07 -5.82
C GLN A 107 49.29 6.74 -7.31
N CYS A 108 49.90 7.57 -8.16
CA CYS A 108 49.86 7.34 -9.60
C CYS A 108 50.65 6.10 -10.05
N VAL A 109 51.64 5.67 -9.26
CA VAL A 109 52.61 4.63 -9.65
C VAL A 109 52.01 3.23 -9.59
N ASP A 110 51.38 2.89 -8.47
CA ASP A 110 50.83 1.56 -8.18
C ASP A 110 49.30 1.55 -8.04
N ASN A 111 48.66 2.72 -8.09
CA ASN A 111 47.22 2.91 -7.88
C ASN A 111 46.74 2.43 -6.50
N GLU A 112 47.65 2.37 -5.52
CA GLU A 112 47.34 2.02 -4.14
C GLU A 112 46.81 3.23 -3.36
N VAL A 113 45.98 2.96 -2.37
CA VAL A 113 45.32 4.01 -1.57
C VAL A 113 46.30 4.55 -0.52
N ALA A 114 46.82 5.75 -0.74
CA ALA A 114 47.64 6.47 0.23
C ALA A 114 46.79 7.04 1.38
N TYR A 115 45.57 7.47 1.07
CA TYR A 115 44.64 8.01 2.08
C TYR A 115 43.19 7.82 1.64
N SER A 116 42.27 7.57 2.58
CA SER A 116 40.85 7.53 2.27
C SER A 116 40.00 7.93 3.47
N TYR A 117 38.81 8.44 3.20
CA TYR A 117 37.80 8.72 4.22
C TYR A 117 36.39 8.54 3.67
N GLU A 118 35.44 8.35 4.58
CA GLU A 118 34.03 8.18 4.23
C GLU A 118 33.16 9.10 5.08
N ILE A 119 32.32 9.88 4.41
CA ILE A 119 31.33 10.74 5.05
C ILE A 119 29.98 10.06 4.99
N LYS A 120 29.34 9.96 6.15
CA LYS A 120 27.97 9.47 6.30
C LYS A 120 27.08 10.65 6.69
N ASN A 121 25.77 10.56 6.51
CA ASN A 121 24.81 11.64 6.78
C ASN A 121 24.68 12.06 8.27
N SER A 122 25.65 11.70 9.12
CA SER A 122 25.75 12.07 10.53
C SER A 122 27.21 12.16 10.91
N ALA A 123 27.61 13.29 11.51
CA ALA A 123 29.00 13.56 11.89
C ALA A 123 29.58 12.49 12.84
N GLU A 124 28.75 11.80 13.61
CA GLU A 124 29.17 10.72 14.52
C GLU A 124 29.56 9.42 13.78
N LYS A 125 29.16 9.29 12.51
CA LYS A 125 29.37 8.09 11.69
C LYS A 125 30.46 8.26 10.63
N ASP A 126 31.09 9.43 10.56
CA ASP A 126 32.16 9.73 9.62
C ASP A 126 33.42 8.93 9.98
N ILE A 127 34.08 8.34 8.97
CA ILE A 127 35.33 7.60 9.13
C ILE A 127 36.44 8.46 8.55
N ILE A 128 37.19 9.14 9.43
CA ILE A 128 38.29 10.05 9.07
C ILE A 128 39.59 9.58 9.75
N PRO A 129 40.42 8.76 9.07
CA PRO A 129 41.71 8.33 9.60
C PRO A 129 42.79 9.42 9.43
N CYS A 130 43.96 9.22 10.03
CA CYS A 130 45.21 9.95 9.72
C CYS A 130 45.17 11.49 9.79
N LYS A 131 44.21 12.08 10.53
CA LYS A 131 44.12 13.52 10.73
C LYS A 131 45.42 14.08 11.32
N GLY A 132 45.94 15.18 10.75
CA GLY A 132 47.19 15.81 11.19
C GLY A 132 48.48 15.21 10.62
N ARG A 133 48.42 14.19 9.75
CA ARG A 133 49.60 13.63 9.10
C ARG A 133 49.72 14.13 7.66
N VAL A 134 50.78 14.85 7.35
CA VAL A 134 51.02 15.37 5.99
C VAL A 134 51.39 14.23 5.05
N LEU A 135 50.73 14.17 3.89
CA LEU A 135 51.12 13.32 2.77
C LEU A 135 52.34 13.96 2.08
N PRO A 136 53.43 13.20 1.83
CA PRO A 136 54.62 13.75 1.18
C PRO A 136 54.33 14.18 -0.27
N ILE A 137 55.21 15.00 -0.84
CA ILE A 137 55.11 15.42 -2.25
C ILE A 137 55.20 14.17 -3.13
N ASP A 138 54.11 13.87 -3.82
CA ASP A 138 54.02 12.73 -4.74
C ASP A 138 52.92 12.98 -5.78
N CYS A 139 52.85 12.12 -6.80
CA CYS A 139 51.75 12.11 -7.75
C CYS A 139 50.54 11.41 -7.13
N TYR A 140 49.48 12.18 -6.89
CA TYR A 140 48.22 11.66 -6.37
C TYR A 140 47.05 11.91 -7.33
N VAL A 141 46.14 10.93 -7.37
CA VAL A 141 44.81 11.07 -7.97
C VAL A 141 43.76 10.93 -6.88
N VAL A 142 42.72 11.75 -6.95
CA VAL A 142 41.61 11.73 -5.98
C VAL A 142 40.41 11.11 -6.66
N GLU A 143 40.01 9.93 -6.21
CA GLU A 143 38.78 9.28 -6.62
C GLU A 143 37.66 9.54 -5.62
N LEU A 144 36.52 9.99 -6.14
CA LEU A 144 35.28 10.19 -5.39
C LEU A 144 34.25 9.15 -5.81
N LYS A 145 33.59 8.52 -4.84
CA LYS A 145 32.46 7.61 -5.07
C LYS A 145 31.29 7.96 -4.15
N PHE A 146 30.11 8.18 -4.70
CA PHE A 146 28.89 8.26 -3.87
C PHE A 146 28.42 6.85 -3.50
N THR A 147 28.26 6.59 -2.20
CA THR A 147 27.99 5.24 -1.66
C THR A 147 26.50 4.95 -1.50
N HIS A 148 25.68 5.99 -1.31
CA HIS A 148 24.23 5.89 -1.30
C HIS A 148 23.64 7.08 -2.04
N THR A 149 23.17 6.84 -3.26
CA THR A 149 22.13 7.68 -3.84
C THR A 149 20.82 6.97 -3.55
N ALA A 150 19.93 7.58 -2.77
CA ALA A 150 18.56 7.13 -2.66
C ALA A 150 17.92 7.35 -4.04
N SER A 151 18.12 6.41 -4.95
CA SER A 151 17.40 6.33 -6.19
C SER A 151 15.98 5.87 -5.87
N PHE A 152 15.17 6.73 -5.24
CA PHE A 152 13.72 6.69 -5.43
C PHE A 152 13.45 7.19 -6.86
N ILE A 153 13.94 6.43 -7.85
CA ILE A 153 13.64 6.68 -9.24
C ILE A 153 12.27 6.07 -9.46
N PHE A 154 11.23 6.84 -9.14
CA PHE A 154 9.96 6.72 -9.83
C PHE A 154 10.19 7.19 -11.27
N SER A 155 10.86 6.37 -12.09
CA SER A 155 11.06 6.68 -13.51
C SER A 155 9.69 6.79 -14.19
N LYS A 156 9.61 7.56 -15.27
CA LYS A 156 8.40 7.58 -16.12
C LYS A 156 7.98 6.17 -16.56
N GLN A 157 8.93 5.22 -16.65
CA GLN A 157 8.67 3.82 -16.94
C GLN A 157 7.87 3.12 -15.84
N PHE A 158 8.12 3.41 -14.55
CA PHE A 158 7.33 2.86 -13.46
C PHE A 158 5.86 3.25 -13.56
N PHE A 159 5.56 4.52 -13.83
CA PHE A 159 4.18 4.98 -14.03
C PHE A 159 3.53 4.38 -15.27
N LEU A 160 4.30 4.18 -16.34
CA LEU A 160 3.83 3.51 -17.56
C LEU A 160 3.47 2.04 -17.29
N PHE A 161 4.32 1.31 -16.56
CA PHE A 161 4.04 -0.07 -16.13
C PHE A 161 2.88 -0.15 -15.14
N ALA A 162 2.75 0.81 -14.22
CA ALA A 162 1.64 0.88 -13.28
C ALA A 162 0.30 1.13 -14.00
N LEU A 163 0.27 1.98 -15.02
CA LEU A 163 -0.92 2.24 -15.84
C LEU A 163 -1.30 1.02 -16.69
N LEU A 164 -0.31 0.34 -17.28
CA LEU A 164 -0.52 -0.93 -17.99
C LEU A 164 -1.02 -2.04 -17.05
N PHE A 165 -0.50 -2.11 -15.82
CA PHE A 165 -0.94 -3.07 -14.81
C PHE A 165 -2.39 -2.79 -14.37
N LEU A 166 -2.75 -1.52 -14.14
CA LEU A 166 -4.14 -1.14 -13.83
C LEU A 166 -5.10 -1.47 -14.98
N LEU A 167 -4.70 -1.23 -16.24
CA LEU A 167 -5.47 -1.65 -17.41
C LEU A 167 -5.61 -3.16 -17.50
N MET A 168 -4.53 -3.90 -17.23
CA MET A 168 -4.54 -5.37 -17.23
C MET A 168 -5.46 -5.91 -16.14
N VAL A 169 -5.40 -5.39 -14.91
CA VAL A 169 -6.32 -5.75 -13.82
C VAL A 169 -7.77 -5.39 -14.18
N PHE A 170 -8.02 -4.24 -14.80
CA PHE A 170 -9.36 -3.87 -15.25
C PHE A 170 -9.90 -4.84 -16.32
N VAL A 171 -9.06 -5.22 -17.29
CA VAL A 171 -9.42 -6.18 -18.34
C VAL A 171 -9.64 -7.58 -17.76
N LEU A 172 -8.80 -8.01 -16.81
CA LEU A 172 -9.02 -9.26 -16.10
C LEU A 172 -10.30 -9.22 -15.26
N ASP A 173 -10.57 -8.16 -14.48
CA ASP A 173 -11.82 -8.03 -13.72
C ASP A 173 -13.03 -7.96 -14.66
N TYR A 174 -12.89 -7.42 -15.89
CA TYR A 174 -13.94 -7.43 -16.92
C TYR A 174 -14.15 -8.81 -17.55
N ILE A 175 -13.09 -9.55 -17.89
CA ILE A 175 -13.16 -10.89 -18.49
C ILE A 175 -13.58 -11.95 -17.45
N PHE A 176 -13.04 -11.88 -16.22
CA PHE A 176 -13.40 -12.75 -15.10
C PHE A 176 -14.68 -12.32 -14.39
N SER A 177 -15.14 -11.08 -14.59
CA SER A 177 -16.57 -10.77 -14.51
C SER A 177 -17.27 -11.45 -15.69
N LYS A 178 -17.33 -12.79 -15.64
CA LYS A 178 -18.40 -13.52 -16.30
C LYS A 178 -19.69 -12.74 -16.00
N PRO A 179 -20.64 -12.62 -16.95
CA PRO A 179 -21.99 -12.36 -16.52
C PRO A 179 -22.22 -13.39 -15.42
N LYS A 180 -22.51 -12.92 -14.20
CA LYS A 180 -23.31 -13.77 -13.32
C LYS A 180 -24.42 -14.18 -14.26
N VAL A 181 -24.45 -15.45 -14.65
CA VAL A 181 -25.72 -16.08 -14.93
C VAL A 181 -26.47 -15.69 -13.69
N VAL A 182 -27.37 -14.74 -13.87
CA VAL A 182 -28.37 -14.40 -12.90
C VAL A 182 -29.16 -15.70 -12.86
N GLU A 183 -28.65 -16.67 -12.09
CA GLU A 183 -29.52 -17.59 -11.40
C GLU A 183 -30.47 -16.66 -10.72
N ASN A 184 -31.68 -16.65 -11.30
CA ASN A 184 -32.70 -15.69 -11.00
C ASN A 184 -32.78 -15.59 -9.48
N GLU A 185 -32.20 -14.53 -8.91
CA GLU A 185 -32.84 -13.86 -7.81
C GLU A 185 -34.17 -13.44 -8.41
N VAL A 186 -35.12 -14.36 -8.27
CA VAL A 186 -36.54 -14.12 -8.36
C VAL A 186 -36.70 -12.79 -7.69
N LYS A 187 -37.06 -11.78 -8.49
CA LYS A 187 -37.65 -10.54 -8.02
C LYS A 187 -38.42 -10.90 -6.77
N LYS A 188 -37.95 -10.45 -5.61
CA LYS A 188 -38.72 -10.47 -4.37
C LYS A 188 -39.95 -9.65 -4.71
N THR A 189 -40.97 -10.32 -5.26
CA THR A 189 -42.35 -9.87 -5.24
C THR A 189 -42.58 -9.47 -3.82
N ASP A 190 -43.09 -8.26 -3.62
CA ASP A 190 -43.49 -7.71 -2.33
C ASP A 190 -43.87 -8.86 -1.40
N GLY A 191 -42.99 -9.14 -0.43
CA GLY A 191 -42.81 -10.46 0.21
C GLY A 191 -43.95 -10.88 1.12
N VAL A 192 -45.18 -10.64 0.70
CA VAL A 192 -46.40 -10.88 1.43
C VAL A 192 -46.77 -12.34 1.26
N SER A 193 -46.62 -13.12 2.32
CA SER A 193 -46.99 -14.54 2.31
C SER A 193 -48.35 -14.71 2.97
N LYS A 194 -49.30 -15.33 2.28
CA LYS A 194 -50.57 -15.75 2.90
C LYS A 194 -50.33 -17.02 3.72
N LEU A 195 -50.78 -16.98 4.95
CA LEU A 195 -50.69 -18.03 5.96
C LEU A 195 -52.12 -18.22 6.47
N GLY A 196 -52.89 -19.15 5.90
CA GLY A 196 -54.31 -19.29 6.23
C GLY A 196 -55.06 -17.95 6.11
N VAL A 197 -55.65 -17.49 7.22
CA VAL A 197 -56.34 -16.18 7.33
C VAL A 197 -55.40 -15.00 7.59
N PHE A 198 -54.12 -15.25 7.87
CA PHE A 198 -53.10 -14.24 8.10
C PHE A 198 -52.36 -13.85 6.83
N THR A 199 -51.98 -12.59 6.77
CA THR A 199 -51.10 -12.05 5.74
C THR A 199 -49.80 -11.60 6.41
N PHE A 200 -48.69 -12.27 6.10
CA PHE A 200 -47.38 -12.01 6.68
C PHE A 200 -46.57 -11.02 5.86
N TYR A 201 -46.14 -9.94 6.51
CA TYR A 201 -45.30 -8.88 5.93
C TYR A 201 -43.90 -8.91 6.58
N PRO A 202 -42.93 -9.67 6.04
CA PRO A 202 -41.60 -9.83 6.62
C PRO A 202 -40.85 -8.49 6.73
N ASN A 203 -40.96 -7.64 5.71
CA ASN A 203 -40.29 -6.33 5.68
C ASN A 203 -40.84 -5.35 6.75
N GLN A 204 -42.08 -5.54 7.21
CA GLN A 204 -42.74 -4.68 8.19
C GLN A 204 -42.82 -5.33 9.57
N ASN A 205 -42.30 -6.55 9.74
CA ASN A 205 -42.41 -7.34 10.96
C ASN A 205 -43.85 -7.40 11.51
N LYS A 206 -44.84 -7.65 10.65
CA LYS A 206 -46.26 -7.70 11.06
C LYS A 206 -47.03 -8.83 10.39
N LEU A 207 -48.07 -9.29 11.08
CA LEU A 207 -49.14 -10.14 10.56
C LEU A 207 -50.41 -9.29 10.50
N VAL A 208 -51.20 -9.46 9.43
CA VAL A 208 -52.51 -8.79 9.31
C VAL A 208 -53.59 -9.85 9.13
N LYS A 209 -54.65 -9.77 9.93
CA LYS A 209 -55.84 -10.60 9.84
C LYS A 209 -57.07 -9.71 9.81
N GLN A 210 -57.85 -9.74 8.73
CA GLN A 210 -59.13 -9.00 8.63
C GLN A 210 -59.06 -7.55 9.14
N SER A 211 -57.99 -6.82 8.81
CA SER A 211 -57.69 -5.43 9.23
C SER A 211 -57.15 -5.23 10.66
N GLU A 212 -56.90 -6.30 11.42
CA GLU A 212 -56.17 -6.26 12.69
C GLU A 212 -54.67 -6.48 12.46
N GLU A 213 -53.84 -5.55 12.94
CA GLU A 213 -52.39 -5.64 12.84
C GLU A 213 -51.77 -6.24 14.10
N ILE A 214 -51.05 -7.35 13.92
CA ILE A 214 -50.31 -8.03 14.97
C ILE A 214 -48.82 -7.80 14.73
N SER A 215 -48.18 -7.05 15.62
CA SER A 215 -46.73 -6.78 15.53
C SER A 215 -45.90 -8.01 15.93
N LEU A 216 -44.83 -8.26 15.17
CA LEU A 216 -43.82 -9.28 15.44
C LEU A 216 -42.52 -8.61 15.86
N SER A 217 -41.83 -9.19 16.84
CA SER A 217 -40.44 -8.83 17.08
C SER A 217 -39.56 -9.35 15.94
N LYS A 218 -38.39 -8.73 15.74
CA LYS A 218 -37.45 -9.12 14.67
C LYS A 218 -37.14 -10.63 14.66
N LYS A 219 -36.93 -11.23 15.83
CA LYS A 219 -36.67 -12.67 15.97
C LYS A 219 -37.89 -13.54 15.68
N GLU A 220 -39.09 -13.08 16.03
CA GLU A 220 -40.33 -13.79 15.67
C GLU A 220 -40.56 -13.74 14.16
N CYS A 221 -40.24 -12.62 13.52
CA CYS A 221 -40.33 -12.43 12.07
C CYS A 221 -39.35 -13.34 11.33
N GLU A 222 -38.07 -13.33 11.70
CA GLU A 222 -37.03 -14.21 11.14
C GLU A 222 -37.42 -15.69 11.29
N LEU A 223 -37.90 -16.07 12.48
CA LEU A 223 -38.31 -17.45 12.75
C LEU A 223 -39.54 -17.86 11.91
N LEU A 224 -40.53 -16.97 11.79
CA LEU A 224 -41.72 -17.23 10.98
C LEU A 224 -41.38 -17.28 9.48
N GLU A 225 -40.46 -16.45 8.99
CA GLU A 225 -39.98 -16.47 7.60
C GLU A 225 -39.35 -17.82 7.25
N VAL A 226 -38.57 -18.41 8.17
CA VAL A 226 -38.00 -19.75 7.98
C VAL A 226 -39.10 -20.81 7.89
N PHE A 227 -40.12 -20.76 8.75
CA PHE A 227 -41.25 -21.70 8.69
C PHE A 227 -42.11 -21.52 7.44
N VAL A 228 -42.37 -20.28 7.02
CA VAL A 228 -43.12 -19.94 5.80
C VAL A 228 -42.38 -20.37 4.54
N SER A 229 -41.04 -20.33 4.56
CA SER A 229 -40.24 -20.80 3.42
C SER A 229 -40.31 -22.32 3.21
N LYS A 230 -40.69 -23.07 4.24
CA LYS A 230 -40.77 -24.54 4.25
C LYS A 230 -42.04 -25.02 4.97
N PRO A 231 -43.25 -24.72 4.45
CA PRO A 231 -44.48 -25.17 5.08
C PRO A 231 -44.59 -26.69 5.02
N ASN A 232 -45.22 -27.29 6.02
CA ASN A 232 -45.42 -28.73 6.16
C ASN A 232 -44.11 -29.56 6.24
N GLN A 233 -42.95 -28.94 6.45
CA GLN A 233 -41.67 -29.62 6.64
C GLN A 233 -41.17 -29.53 8.08
N ILE A 234 -40.48 -30.59 8.53
CA ILE A 234 -39.83 -30.61 9.84
C ILE A 234 -38.51 -29.87 9.74
N ILE A 235 -38.33 -28.84 10.54
CA ILE A 235 -37.10 -28.06 10.63
C ILE A 235 -36.43 -28.37 11.97
N THR A 236 -35.15 -28.78 11.96
CA THR A 236 -34.43 -29.19 13.17
C THR A 236 -34.16 -28.00 14.09
N ARG A 237 -34.00 -28.27 15.39
CA ARG A 237 -33.62 -27.23 16.35
C ARG A 237 -32.29 -26.57 15.98
N GLU A 238 -31.31 -27.35 15.51
CA GLU A 238 -30.03 -26.79 15.06
C GLU A 238 -30.21 -25.87 13.85
N GLU A 239 -31.00 -26.26 12.85
CA GLU A 239 -31.22 -25.43 11.65
C GLU A 239 -31.92 -24.09 12.02
N LEU A 240 -32.93 -24.15 12.89
CA LEU A 240 -33.63 -22.95 13.38
C LEU A 240 -32.70 -22.05 14.20
N THR A 241 -31.89 -22.64 15.07
CA THR A 241 -30.95 -21.90 15.93
C THR A 241 -29.86 -21.25 15.08
N LYS A 242 -29.30 -21.98 14.12
CA LYS A 242 -28.27 -21.47 13.21
C LYS A 242 -28.76 -20.28 12.38
N LYS A 243 -29.88 -20.45 11.67
CA LYS A 243 -30.43 -19.42 10.78
C LYS A 243 -30.85 -18.15 11.51
N VAL A 244 -31.43 -18.29 12.70
CA VAL A 244 -32.01 -17.14 13.40
C VAL A 244 -30.98 -16.51 14.36
N TRP A 245 -30.09 -17.28 15.01
CA TRP A 245 -29.15 -16.76 16.02
C TRP A 245 -27.68 -16.71 15.58
N GLU A 246 -27.13 -17.77 14.97
CA GLU A 246 -25.69 -17.82 14.64
C GLU A 246 -25.29 -16.85 13.53
N ASP A 247 -26.07 -16.76 12.46
CA ASP A 247 -25.78 -15.89 11.31
C ASP A 247 -25.91 -14.38 11.64
N ASN A 248 -26.48 -14.04 12.80
CA ASN A 248 -26.79 -12.67 13.21
C ASN A 248 -26.04 -12.18 14.48
N GLY A 249 -25.08 -12.96 15.01
CA GLY A 249 -24.07 -12.48 15.96
C GLY A 249 -24.53 -12.05 17.36
N VAL A 250 -25.74 -12.40 17.81
CA VAL A 250 -26.27 -11.98 19.12
C VAL A 250 -26.77 -13.18 19.93
N PHE A 251 -25.96 -13.62 20.89
CA PHE A 251 -26.32 -14.66 21.87
C PHE A 251 -26.90 -14.00 23.14
N VAL A 252 -28.16 -13.55 23.08
CA VAL A 252 -28.84 -12.98 24.26
C VAL A 252 -30.15 -13.73 24.54
N GLY A 253 -30.04 -14.69 25.47
CA GLY A 253 -30.89 -14.76 26.67
C GLY A 253 -32.26 -15.46 26.63
N ARG A 254 -32.78 -15.94 25.50
CA ARG A 254 -34.08 -16.69 25.48
C ARG A 254 -34.05 -17.87 24.51
N SER A 255 -34.60 -19.01 24.95
CA SER A 255 -34.63 -20.26 24.17
C SER A 255 -35.51 -20.15 22.93
N LEU A 256 -35.15 -20.89 21.86
CA LEU A 256 -35.98 -21.11 20.66
C LEU A 256 -37.45 -21.41 21.03
N ASP A 257 -37.65 -22.26 22.04
CA ASP A 257 -38.95 -22.69 22.56
C ASP A 257 -39.83 -21.53 23.04
N THR A 258 -39.22 -20.47 23.58
CA THR A 258 -39.95 -19.27 24.03
C THR A 258 -40.53 -18.51 22.84
N TYR A 259 -39.74 -18.38 21.76
CA TYR A 259 -40.18 -17.69 20.53
C TYR A 259 -41.22 -18.50 19.77
N VAL A 260 -41.03 -19.82 19.67
CA VAL A 260 -42.05 -20.75 19.14
C VAL A 260 -43.35 -20.63 19.94
N SER A 261 -43.28 -20.57 21.27
CA SER A 261 -44.47 -20.42 22.12
C SER A 261 -45.20 -19.09 21.91
N LYS A 262 -44.46 -17.99 21.69
CA LYS A 262 -45.05 -16.68 21.37
C LYS A 262 -45.70 -16.67 19.99
N LEU A 263 -45.02 -17.21 18.97
CA LEU A 263 -45.59 -17.37 17.62
C LEU A 263 -46.86 -18.21 17.66
N ARG A 264 -46.85 -19.35 18.38
CA ARG A 264 -48.05 -20.19 18.54
C ARG A 264 -49.22 -19.43 19.16
N LYS A 265 -48.99 -18.55 20.13
CA LYS A 265 -50.06 -17.71 20.70
C LYS A 265 -50.62 -16.73 19.69
N LYS A 266 -49.76 -16.09 18.88
CA LYS A 266 -50.16 -15.13 17.84
C LYS A 266 -50.89 -15.79 16.67
N LEU A 267 -50.55 -17.03 16.34
CA LEU A 267 -51.17 -17.81 15.26
C LEU A 267 -52.37 -18.65 15.73
N LYS A 268 -52.67 -18.69 17.05
CA LYS A 268 -53.68 -19.58 17.64
C LYS A 268 -55.10 -19.32 17.11
N GLU A 269 -55.36 -18.10 16.63
CA GLU A 269 -56.69 -17.69 16.19
C GLU A 269 -57.09 -18.24 14.81
N ASP A 270 -56.19 -18.95 14.13
CA ASP A 270 -56.49 -19.69 12.92
C ASP A 270 -56.30 -21.18 13.16
N THR A 271 -57.37 -21.95 12.99
CA THR A 271 -57.36 -23.40 13.21
C THR A 271 -56.67 -24.17 12.07
N SER A 272 -56.47 -23.52 10.91
CA SER A 272 -55.78 -24.08 9.73
C SER A 272 -54.25 -24.04 9.83
N ILE A 273 -53.69 -23.35 10.84
CA ILE A 273 -52.25 -23.23 11.02
C ILE A 273 -51.85 -23.83 12.36
N ARG A 274 -50.93 -24.79 12.35
CA ARG A 274 -50.46 -25.45 13.58
C ARG A 274 -48.94 -25.51 13.61
N LEU A 275 -48.37 -24.88 14.65
CA LEU A 275 -46.94 -24.98 14.94
C LEU A 275 -46.69 -26.17 15.89
N THR A 276 -46.47 -27.34 15.31
CA THR A 276 -46.37 -28.65 15.98
C THR A 276 -44.92 -28.94 16.39
N ASN A 277 -44.72 -29.48 17.59
CA ASN A 277 -43.41 -29.94 18.07
C ASN A 277 -43.24 -31.42 17.72
N VAL A 278 -42.18 -31.75 17.00
CA VAL A 278 -41.79 -33.14 16.71
C VAL A 278 -40.73 -33.53 17.74
N HIS A 279 -41.11 -34.40 18.67
CA HIS A 279 -40.27 -34.79 19.80
C HIS A 279 -38.93 -35.36 19.32
N GLY A 280 -37.82 -34.92 19.94
CA GLY A 280 -36.46 -35.33 19.56
C GLY A 280 -35.91 -34.72 18.26
N VAL A 281 -36.71 -34.08 17.40
CA VAL A 281 -36.27 -33.61 16.07
C VAL A 281 -36.34 -32.09 15.91
N GLY A 282 -37.50 -31.46 16.16
CA GLY A 282 -37.65 -30.04 15.87
C GLY A 282 -39.09 -29.55 15.82
N TYR A 283 -39.37 -28.61 14.92
CA TYR A 283 -40.68 -27.96 14.76
C TYR A 283 -41.17 -28.05 13.33
N LYS A 284 -42.49 -28.11 13.16
CA LYS A 284 -43.16 -28.13 11.87
C LYS A 284 -44.28 -27.10 11.88
N LEU A 285 -44.32 -26.24 10.85
CA LEU A 285 -45.48 -25.38 10.59
C LEU A 285 -46.40 -26.13 9.64
N GLU A 286 -47.55 -26.54 10.14
CA GLU A 286 -48.60 -27.18 9.36
C GLU A 286 -49.60 -26.13 8.89
N ILE A 287 -49.90 -26.14 7.59
CA ILE A 287 -50.88 -25.26 6.96
C ILE A 287 -51.78 -26.18 6.12
N ASP A 288 -53.07 -26.16 6.43
CA ASP A 288 -54.12 -26.88 5.71
C ASP A 288 -54.52 -26.19 4.38
#